data_AF-A0A9E5NYP8-F1
#
_entry.id   AF-A0A9E5NYP8-F1
#
_cell.length_a   1.000
_cell.length_b   1.000
_cell.length_c   1.000
_cell.angle_alpha   90.00
_cell.angle_beta   90.00
_cell.angle_gamma   90.00
#
_symmetry.space_group_name_H-M   'P 1'
#
loop_
_entity.id
_entity.type
_entity.pdbx_description
1 polymer ?
#
loop_
_entity_poly.entity_id
_entity_poly.type
_entity_poly.pdbx_seq_one_letter_code
_entity_poly.pdbx_strand_id
1 'polypeptide(L)'
;IPVSDLIFSVIYGGAVGVGLNMYAIGSRHLPSAELTLLSLSEVVLGPMWVWLGVGEVPSKLTIVGGSIVLASIVGLAFHGMWRRPEPIGVV
;
A
#
# COMPACT_ATOMS: atom_id res chain seq x y z
N ILE A 1 7.91 -28.42 16.59
CA ILE A 1 7.67 -26.98 16.34
C ILE A 1 6.84 -26.48 17.51
N PRO A 2 7.30 -25.47 18.26
CA PRO A 2 6.52 -24.91 19.38
C PRO A 2 5.14 -24.47 18.90
N VAL A 3 4.10 -24.67 19.72
CA VAL A 3 2.72 -24.26 19.38
C VAL A 3 2.63 -22.75 19.16
N SER A 4 3.49 -21.98 19.83
CA SER A 4 3.61 -20.54 19.66
C SER A 4 3.95 -20.13 18.22
N ASP A 5 4.89 -20.83 17.56
CA ASP A 5 5.29 -20.52 16.18
C ASP A 5 4.18 -20.83 15.17
N LEU A 6 3.38 -21.87 15.45
CA LEU A 6 2.22 -22.22 14.63
C LEU A 6 1.16 -21.12 14.67
N ILE A 7 0.88 -20.57 15.86
CA ILE A 7 -0.11 -19.51 16.04
C ILE A 7 0.34 -18.23 15.31
N PHE A 8 1.61 -17.84 15.45
CA PHE A 8 2.13 -16.66 14.74
C PHE A 8 2.07 -16.82 13.22
N SER A 9 2.40 -18.00 12.70
CA SER A 9 2.34 -18.28 11.26
C SER A 9 0.91 -18.20 10.71
N VAL A 10 -0.06 -18.76 11.43
CA VAL A 10 -1.48 -18.73 11.02
C VAL A 10 -2.02 -17.29 11.05
N ILE A 11 -1.69 -16.51 12.09
CA ILE A 11 -2.14 -15.12 12.22
C ILE A 11 -1.57 -14.26 11.07
N TYR A 12 -0.27 -14.34 10.82
CA TYR A 12 0.37 -13.59 9.72
C TYR A 12 -0.18 -14.01 8.36
N GLY A 13 -0.31 -15.31 8.12
CA GLY A 13 -0.86 -15.84 6.86
C GLY A 13 -2.30 -15.39 6.63
N GLY A 14 -3.13 -15.39 7.67
CA GLY A 14 -4.51 -14.89 7.61
C GLY A 14 -4.58 -13.39 7.30
N ALA A 15 -3.77 -12.57 7.97
CA ALA A 15 -3.72 -11.13 7.74
C ALA A 15 -3.30 -10.79 6.30
N VAL A 16 -2.26 -11.45 5.79
CA VAL A 16 -1.80 -11.30 4.39
C VAL A 16 -2.87 -11.77 3.41
N GLY A 17 -3.52 -12.90 3.67
CA GLY A 17 -4.61 -13.41 2.84
C GLY A 17 -5.78 -12.43 2.75
N VAL A 18 -6.21 -11.84 3.86
CA VAL A 18 -7.26 -10.81 3.87
C VAL A 18 -6.82 -9.56 3.09
N GLY A 19 -5.58 -9.11 3.28
CA GLY A 19 -5.02 -7.96 2.55
C GLY A 19 -5.00 -8.17 1.03
N LEU A 20 -4.58 -9.35 0.57
CA LEU A 20 -4.60 -9.73 -0.85
C LEU A 20 -6.01 -9.76 -1.44
N ASN A 21 -7.00 -10.24 -0.67
CA ASN A 21 -8.40 -10.23 -1.12
C ASN A 21 -8.92 -8.79 -1.27
N MET A 22 -8.63 -7.89 -0.31
CA MET A 22 -8.98 -6.47 -0.44
C MET A 22 -8.27 -5.81 -1.63
N TYR A 23 -6.99 -6.11 -1.85
CA TYR A 23 -6.25 -5.61 -3.00
C TYR A 23 -6.85 -6.09 -4.33
N ALA A 24 -7.23 -7.36 -4.42
CA ALA A 24 -7.85 -7.93 -5.61
C ALA A 24 -9.22 -7.32 -5.93
N ILE A 25 -10.00 -6.95 -4.91
CA ILE A 25 -11.29 -6.26 -5.08
C ILE A 25 -11.08 -4.79 -5.47
N GLY A 26 -10.12 -4.11 -4.83
CA GLY A 26 -9.78 -2.72 -5.09
C GLY A 26 -9.19 -2.50 -6.50
N SER A 27 -8.37 -3.43 -6.99
CA SER A 27 -7.75 -3.33 -8.31
C SER A 27 -8.72 -3.34 -9.49
N ARG A 28 -9.96 -3.77 -9.28
CA ARG A 28 -11.01 -3.69 -10.30
C ARG A 28 -11.68 -2.31 -10.39
N HIS A 29 -11.50 -1.46 -9.38
CA HIS A 29 -12.20 -0.18 -9.26
C HIS A 29 -11.27 1.03 -9.41
N LEU A 30 -9.95 0.85 -9.26
CA LEU A 30 -8.97 1.92 -9.39
C LEU A 30 -8.35 1.92 -10.81
N PRO A 31 -8.22 3.08 -11.48
CA PRO A 31 -7.45 3.23 -12.70
C PRO A 31 -5.99 2.72 -12.53
N SER A 32 -5.36 2.21 -13.59
CA SER A 32 -3.99 1.65 -13.55
C SER A 32 -2.95 2.55 -12.88
N ALA A 33 -3.11 3.88 -12.97
CA ALA A 33 -2.21 4.83 -12.33
C ALA A 33 -2.31 4.79 -10.79
N GLU A 34 -3.51 4.68 -10.23
CA GLU A 34 -3.71 4.66 -8.77
C GLU A 34 -3.26 3.34 -8.15
N LEU A 35 -3.43 2.22 -8.84
CA LEU A 35 -2.90 0.92 -8.42
C LEU A 35 -1.38 0.92 -8.27
N THR A 36 -0.69 1.53 -9.22
CA THR A 36 0.77 1.66 -9.19
C THR A 36 1.21 2.54 -8.01
N LEU A 37 0.47 3.61 -7.71
CA LEU A 37 0.73 4.44 -6.53
C LEU A 37 0.43 3.71 -5.22
N LEU A 38 -0.63 2.91 -5.16
CA LEU A 38 -0.94 2.09 -3.98
C LEU A 38 0.23 1.12 -3.67
N SER A 39 0.76 0.47 -4.69
CA SER A 39 1.94 -0.40 -4.56
C SER A 39 3.19 0.36 -4.11
N LEU A 40 3.44 1.56 -4.66
CA LEU A 40 4.53 2.43 -4.19
C LEU A 40 4.33 2.88 -2.73
N SER A 41 3.08 3.13 -2.32
CA SER A 41 2.73 3.50 -0.94
C SER A 41 3.07 2.36 0.02
N GLU A 42 2.74 1.12 -0.33
CA GLU A 42 3.05 -0.07 0.45
C GLU A 42 4.56 -0.22 0.68
N VAL A 43 5.35 -0.03 -0.37
CA VAL A 43 6.82 -0.08 -0.30
C VAL A 43 7.38 0.98 0.65
N VAL A 44 6.78 2.18 0.70
CA VAL A 44 7.19 3.26 1.62
C VAL A 44 6.69 3.00 3.04
N LEU A 45 5.52 2.39 3.21
CA LEU A 45 4.99 2.01 4.51
C LEU A 45 5.87 0.97 5.20
N GLY A 46 6.51 0.07 4.46
CA GLY A 46 7.41 -0.96 5.02
C GLY A 46 8.48 -0.40 5.97
N PRO A 47 9.36 0.50 5.51
CA PRO A 47 10.35 1.18 6.36
C PRO A 47 9.73 1.98 7.51
N MET A 48 8.56 2.60 7.32
CA MET A 48 7.86 3.32 8.40
C MET A 48 7.38 2.35 9.49
N TRP A 49 6.87 1.18 9.13
CA TRP A 49 6.45 0.14 10.07
C TRP A 49 7.64 -0.47 10.82
N VAL A 50 8.77 -0.68 10.15
CA VAL A 50 10.01 -1.16 10.81
C VAL A 50 10.55 -0.10 11.78
N TRP A 51 10.52 1.18 11.40
CA TRP A 51 10.91 2.24 12.31
C TRP A 51 10.02 2.28 13.57
N LEU A 52 8.69 2.13 13.41
CA LEU A 52 7.74 2.11 14.53
C LEU A 52 7.82 0.84 15.40
N GLY A 53 8.08 -0.32 14.82
CA GLY A 53 8.08 -1.61 15.52
C GLY A 53 9.43 -2.08 16.05
N VAL A 54 10.51 -1.76 15.34
CA VAL A 54 11.89 -2.24 15.61
C VAL A 54 12.79 -1.08 16.06
N GLY A 55 12.41 0.18 15.81
CA GLY A 55 13.17 1.36 16.24
C GLY A 55 14.39 1.68 15.38
N GLU A 56 14.57 1.01 14.24
CA GLU A 56 15.67 1.30 13.31
C GLU A 56 15.41 2.63 12.60
N VAL A 57 16.31 3.61 12.78
CA VAL A 57 16.19 4.93 12.16
C VAL A 57 16.36 4.78 10.65
N PRO A 58 15.32 5.07 9.83
CA PRO A 58 15.43 4.95 8.39
C PRO A 58 16.44 5.96 7.84
N SER A 59 17.22 5.54 6.85
CA SER A 59 18.22 6.40 6.22
C SER A 59 17.58 7.67 5.65
N LYS A 60 18.34 8.77 5.61
CA LYS A 60 17.87 10.05 5.05
C LYS A 60 17.30 9.89 3.63
N LEU A 61 17.88 8.99 2.84
CA LEU A 61 17.40 8.66 1.49
C LEU A 61 16.01 8.01 1.49
N THR A 62 15.71 7.15 2.47
CA THR A 62 14.40 6.51 2.64
C THR A 62 13.32 7.53 2.99
N ILE A 63 13.64 8.49 3.86
CA ILE A 63 12.72 9.58 4.22
C ILE A 63 12.43 10.48 3.02
N VAL A 64 13.48 10.85 2.25
CA VAL A 64 13.32 11.68 1.05
C VAL A 64 12.49 10.94 -0.01
N GLY A 65 12.82 9.68 -0.30
CA GLY A 65 12.03 8.86 -1.24
C GLY A 65 10.58 8.70 -0.81
N GLY A 66 10.33 8.42 0.48
CA GLY A 66 8.98 8.32 1.04
C GLY A 66 8.18 9.62 0.91
N SER A 67 8.80 10.77 1.15
CA SER A 67 8.15 12.08 1.02
C SER A 67 7.72 12.38 -0.43
N ILE A 68 8.51 11.99 -1.43
CA ILE A 68 8.20 12.16 -2.86
C ILE A 68 7.00 11.31 -3.26
N VAL A 69 6.96 10.05 -2.79
CA VAL A 69 5.84 9.13 -3.07
C VAL A 69 4.56 9.65 -2.42
N LEU A 70 4.61 10.05 -1.14
CA LEU A 70 3.46 10.65 -0.43
C LEU A 70 2.96 11.91 -1.14
N ALA A 71 3.86 12.81 -1.55
CA ALA A 71 3.48 13.99 -2.32
C ALA A 71 2.81 13.63 -3.65
N SER A 72 3.28 12.58 -4.32
CA SER A 72 2.71 12.08 -5.58
C SER A 72 1.30 11.50 -5.38
N ILE A 73 1.08 10.75 -4.30
CA ILE A 73 -0.25 10.21 -3.94
C ILE A 73 -1.23 11.32 -3.61
N VAL A 74 -0.82 12.31 -2.81
CA VAL A 74 -1.67 13.46 -2.48
C VAL A 74 -1.99 14.27 -3.74
N GLY A 75 -1.00 14.53 -4.60
CA GLY A 75 -1.19 15.20 -5.88
C GLY A 75 -2.16 14.45 -6.79
N LEU A 76 -2.03 13.12 -6.88
CA LEU A 76 -2.97 12.31 -7.64
C LEU A 76 -4.38 12.32 -7.02
N ALA A 77 -4.52 12.17 -5.71
CA ALA A 77 -5.82 12.21 -5.04
C ALA A 77 -6.54 13.54 -5.26
N PHE A 78 -5.82 14.67 -5.16
CA PHE A 78 -6.36 15.99 -5.47
C PHE A 78 -6.77 16.13 -6.94
N HIS A 79 -5.97 15.61 -7.86
CA HIS A 79 -6.29 15.66 -9.30
C HIS A 79 -7.40 14.66 -9.69
N GLY A 80 -7.50 13.51 -9.01
CA GLY A 80 -8.54 12.51 -9.16
C GLY A 80 -9.90 12.99 -8.67
N MET A 81 -9.96 13.73 -7.54
CA MET A 81 -11.16 14.47 -7.14
C MET A 81 -11.63 15.47 -8.20
N TRP A 82 -10.71 15.95 -9.05
CA TRP A 82 -11.01 16.91 -10.10
C TRP A 82 -11.51 16.27 -11.40
N ARG A 83 -11.29 14.97 -11.64
CA ARG A 83 -11.76 14.27 -12.84
C ARG A 83 -12.96 13.38 -12.54
N ARG A 84 -14.12 13.77 -13.08
CA ARG A 84 -15.34 12.97 -13.11
C ARG A 84 -15.11 11.66 -13.88
N PRO A 85 -15.81 10.56 -13.55
CA PRO A 85 -15.61 9.26 -14.19
C PRO A 85 -15.89 9.33 -15.68
N GLU A 86 -14.98 8.79 -16.48
CA GLU A 86 -15.19 8.52 -17.89
C GLU A 86 -16.23 7.38 -18.01
N PRO A 87 -17.35 7.56 -18.73
CA PRO A 87 -18.35 6.53 -18.86
C PRO A 87 -17.75 5.33 -19.59
N ILE A 88 -17.76 4.18 -18.90
CA ILE A 88 -17.26 2.91 -19.39
C ILE A 88 -18.06 2.52 -20.64
N GLY A 89 -17.45 2.73 -21.81
CA GLY A 89 -17.99 2.29 -23.09
C GLY A 89 -17.98 0.77 -23.15
N VAL A 90 -19.17 0.19 -23.24
CA VAL A 90 -19.44 -1.22 -23.52
C VAL A 90 -18.83 -1.59 -24.87
N VAL A 91 -17.88 -2.52 -24.89
CA VAL A 91 -17.57 -3.38 -26.05
C VAL A 91 -17.16 -4.76 -25.53
#